data_AF-A0A7J4GEQ5-F1
#
_entry.id   AF-A0A7J4GEQ5-F1
#
_cell.length_a   1.000
_cell.length_b   1.000
_cell.length_c   1.000
_cell.angle_alpha   90.00
_cell.angle_beta   90.00
_cell.angle_gamma   90.00
#
_symmetry.space_group_name_H-M   'P 1'
#
loop_
_entity.id
_entity.type
_entity.pdbx_description
1 polymer ?
#
loop_
_entity_poly.entity_id
_entity_poly.type
_entity_poly.pdbx_seq_one_letter_code
_entity_poly.pdbx_strand_id
1 'polypeptide(L)'
;MDATARPTAVILDHGLDTSTAKQRDFGAAAHIISAFLIPFSLGISILLPASLYFFHNHFAESRDEFLINHMREAFNANVSFLFAALIHGALMFVLIGFLTFPIHWILLVLWSFKAQRSLKSGEFYRYPFTVRIF
;
A
#
# COMPACT_ATOMS: atom_id res chain seq x y z
N MET A 1 -49.81 -16.34 -13.15
CA MET A 1 -48.68 -15.65 -13.79
C MET A 1 -48.21 -14.61 -12.81
N ASP A 2 -47.13 -14.90 -12.09
CA ASP A 2 -46.63 -14.07 -10.98
C ASP A 2 -45.73 -12.95 -11.51
N ALA A 3 -46.01 -11.72 -11.11
CA ALA A 3 -45.46 -10.47 -11.67
C ALA A 3 -44.63 -9.70 -10.62
N THR A 4 -43.80 -10.39 -9.83
CA THR A 4 -42.99 -9.74 -8.78
C THR A 4 -41.49 -10.04 -8.84
N ALA A 5 -40.93 -10.31 -10.01
CA ALA A 5 -39.48 -10.34 -10.17
C ALA A 5 -38.92 -8.90 -10.15
N ARG A 6 -38.47 -8.44 -8.98
CA ARG A 6 -37.80 -7.14 -8.82
C ARG A 6 -36.49 -7.11 -9.64
N PRO A 7 -36.29 -6.14 -10.55
CA PRO A 7 -35.07 -6.04 -11.37
C PRO A 7 -33.84 -5.48 -10.62
N THR A 8 -33.82 -5.52 -9.29
CA THR A 8 -32.85 -4.75 -8.48
C THR A 8 -31.50 -5.44 -8.28
N ALA A 9 -31.40 -6.77 -8.47
CA ALA A 9 -30.18 -7.52 -8.13
C ALA A 9 -29.02 -7.29 -9.12
N VAL A 10 -29.30 -7.06 -10.41
CA VAL A 10 -28.26 -6.98 -11.46
C VAL A 10 -27.49 -5.64 -11.45
N ILE A 11 -28.13 -4.56 -11.00
CA ILE A 11 -27.48 -3.22 -10.96
C ILE A 11 -26.52 -3.10 -9.77
N LEU A 12 -26.81 -3.77 -8.66
CA LEU A 12 -25.98 -3.70 -7.45
C LEU A 12 -24.64 -4.45 -7.62
N ASP A 13 -24.65 -5.64 -8.24
CA ASP A 13 -23.46 -6.47 -8.40
C ASP A 13 -22.40 -5.82 -9.30
N HIS A 14 -22.82 -5.26 -10.44
CA HIS A 14 -21.90 -4.56 -11.35
C HIS A 14 -21.32 -3.27 -10.75
N GLY A 15 -22.07 -2.57 -9.89
CA GLY A 15 -21.59 -1.40 -9.16
C GLY A 15 -20.53 -1.75 -8.10
N LEU A 16 -20.65 -2.91 -7.46
CA LEU A 16 -19.68 -3.39 -6.47
C LEU A 16 -18.35 -3.79 -7.12
N ASP A 17 -18.38 -4.47 -8.26
CA ASP A 17 -17.18 -4.87 -8.99
C ASP A 17 -16.35 -3.67 -9.48
N THR A 18 -17.01 -2.67 -10.04
CA THR A 18 -16.34 -1.46 -10.54
C THR A 18 -15.75 -0.62 -9.41
N SER A 19 -16.43 -0.54 -8.25
CA SER A 19 -15.92 0.16 -7.07
C SER A 19 -14.68 -0.52 -6.49
N THR A 20 -14.69 -1.85 -6.44
CA THR A 20 -13.56 -2.68 -5.96
C THR A 20 -12.35 -2.51 -6.87
N ALA A 21 -12.54 -2.57 -8.19
CA ALA A 21 -11.48 -2.34 -9.16
C ALA A 21 -10.82 -0.96 -8.98
N LYS A 22 -11.63 0.10 -8.81
CA LYS A 22 -11.15 1.47 -8.57
C LYS A 22 -10.35 1.59 -7.26
N GLN A 23 -10.82 0.95 -6.18
CA GLN A 23 -10.09 0.95 -4.90
C GLN A 23 -8.73 0.26 -5.03
N ARG A 24 -8.66 -0.86 -5.76
CA ARG A 24 -7.41 -1.58 -6.04
C ARG A 24 -6.45 -0.77 -6.92
N ASP A 25 -6.94 -0.04 -7.91
CA ASP A 25 -6.12 0.88 -8.70
C ASP A 25 -5.53 2.01 -7.86
N PHE A 26 -6.32 2.57 -6.93
CA PHE A 26 -5.81 3.56 -5.99
C PHE A 26 -4.77 2.97 -5.02
N GLY A 27 -5.01 1.76 -4.49
CA GLY A 27 -4.04 1.03 -3.68
C GLY A 27 -2.73 0.76 -4.43
N ALA A 28 -2.82 0.40 -5.71
CA ALA A 28 -1.67 0.21 -6.60
C ALA A 28 -0.83 1.50 -6.70
N ALA A 29 -1.48 2.65 -6.88
CA ALA A 29 -0.78 3.94 -6.90
C ALA A 29 -0.15 4.27 -5.53
N ALA A 30 -0.84 3.95 -4.43
CA ALA A 30 -0.36 4.22 -3.08
C ALA A 30 0.97 3.51 -2.76
N HIS A 31 1.21 2.29 -3.28
CA HIS A 31 2.51 1.62 -3.14
C HIS A 31 3.68 2.49 -3.64
N ILE A 32 3.55 3.05 -4.84
CA ILE A 32 4.64 3.82 -5.47
C ILE A 32 4.74 5.22 -4.89
N ILE A 33 3.63 5.93 -4.79
CA ILE A 33 3.63 7.33 -4.37
C ILE A 33 4.18 7.44 -2.95
N SER A 34 3.76 6.55 -2.04
CA SER A 34 4.26 6.56 -0.67
C SER A 34 5.77 6.29 -0.59
N ALA A 35 6.24 5.23 -1.25
CA ALA A 35 7.65 4.83 -1.25
C ALA A 35 8.57 5.83 -1.96
N PHE A 36 8.11 6.47 -3.04
CA PHE A 36 8.89 7.48 -3.76
C PHE A 36 8.99 8.78 -2.95
N LEU A 37 7.90 9.22 -2.31
CA LEU A 37 7.86 10.49 -1.58
C LEU A 37 8.41 10.42 -0.15
N ILE A 38 8.71 9.24 0.39
CA ILE A 38 9.12 9.10 1.79
C ILE A 38 10.34 9.94 2.19
N PRO A 39 11.46 10.03 1.44
CA PRO A 39 12.58 10.90 1.84
C PRO A 39 12.25 12.39 1.74
N PHE A 40 11.41 12.80 0.78
CA PHE A 40 11.09 14.20 0.51
C PHE A 40 10.00 14.75 1.43
N SER A 41 9.21 13.88 2.05
CA SER A 41 8.10 14.22 2.93
C SER A 41 8.43 14.07 4.42
N LEU A 42 9.69 13.75 4.76
CA LEU A 42 10.10 13.40 6.13
C LEU A 42 9.22 12.31 6.77
N GLY A 43 8.82 11.31 5.98
CA GLY A 43 7.98 10.21 6.45
C GLY A 43 6.47 10.46 6.40
N ILE A 44 5.99 11.67 6.10
CA ILE A 44 4.54 11.97 6.06
C ILE A 44 3.82 11.12 5.00
N SER A 45 4.49 10.71 3.92
CA SER A 45 3.89 9.86 2.88
C SER A 45 3.44 8.48 3.36
N ILE A 46 3.89 8.02 4.54
CA ILE A 46 3.42 6.80 5.22
C ILE A 46 1.91 6.83 5.45
N LEU A 47 1.35 8.04 5.62
CA LEU A 47 -0.08 8.22 5.84
C LEU A 47 -0.91 7.74 4.65
N LEU A 48 -0.37 7.63 3.43
CA LEU A 48 -1.12 7.09 2.28
C LEU A 48 -1.52 5.62 2.47
N PRO A 49 -0.57 4.65 2.58
CA PRO A 49 -0.94 3.26 2.84
C PRO A 49 -1.57 3.08 4.21
N ALA A 50 -1.17 3.85 5.24
CA ALA A 50 -1.78 3.77 6.56
C ALA A 50 -3.27 4.16 6.52
N SER A 51 -3.61 5.30 5.90
CA SER A 51 -5.00 5.75 5.80
C SER A 51 -5.84 4.76 5.01
N LEU A 52 -5.31 4.21 3.90
CA LEU A 52 -6.02 3.19 3.13
C LEU A 52 -6.20 1.90 3.92
N TYR A 53 -5.18 1.46 4.64
CA TYR A 53 -5.28 0.31 5.52
C TYR A 53 -6.36 0.52 6.58
N PHE A 54 -6.29 1.59 7.39
CA PHE A 54 -7.24 1.81 8.47
C PHE A 54 -8.67 2.07 7.98
N PHE A 55 -8.83 2.86 6.90
CA PHE A 55 -10.13 3.12 6.31
C PHE A 55 -10.82 1.83 5.85
N HIS A 56 -10.16 1.02 5.02
CA HIS A 56 -10.76 -0.21 4.50
C HIS A 56 -10.88 -1.30 5.59
N ASN A 57 -10.02 -1.26 6.61
CA ASN A 57 -10.07 -2.23 7.71
C ASN A 57 -11.16 -1.90 8.75
N HIS A 58 -11.55 -0.64 8.94
CA HIS A 58 -12.45 -0.28 10.04
C HIS A 58 -13.72 0.48 9.63
N PHE A 59 -13.72 1.16 8.48
CA PHE A 59 -14.76 2.14 8.14
C PHE A 59 -15.47 1.87 6.81
N ALA A 60 -14.86 1.14 5.88
CA ALA A 60 -15.49 0.83 4.60
C ALA A 60 -16.72 -0.08 4.75
N GLU A 61 -17.78 0.21 3.98
CA GLU A 61 -19.01 -0.57 3.94
C GLU A 61 -18.79 -2.00 3.43
N SER A 62 -17.89 -2.15 2.45
CA SER A 62 -17.41 -3.43 1.93
C SER A 62 -15.92 -3.60 2.22
N ARG A 63 -15.55 -4.81 2.69
CA ARG A 63 -14.16 -5.16 2.99
C ARG A 63 -13.56 -5.97 1.85
N ASP A 64 -12.48 -5.44 1.28
CA ASP A 64 -11.60 -6.18 0.38
C ASP A 64 -10.34 -6.61 1.13
N GLU A 65 -10.33 -7.82 1.69
CA GLU A 65 -9.20 -8.35 2.47
C GLU A 65 -7.90 -8.38 1.66
N PHE A 66 -7.99 -8.55 0.34
CA PHE A 66 -6.83 -8.55 -0.54
C PHE A 66 -6.17 -7.17 -0.56
N LEU A 67 -6.97 -6.12 -0.79
CA LEU A 67 -6.51 -4.74 -0.73
C LEU A 67 -5.98 -4.38 0.67
N ILE A 68 -6.71 -4.75 1.73
CA ILE A 68 -6.30 -4.48 3.13
C ILE A 68 -4.93 -5.11 3.41
N ASN A 69 -4.69 -6.34 2.98
CA ASN A 69 -3.38 -6.99 3.16
C ASN A 69 -2.25 -6.23 2.43
N HIS A 70 -2.49 -5.80 1.18
CA HIS A 70 -1.51 -5.00 0.43
C HIS A 70 -1.20 -3.67 1.11
N MET A 71 -2.22 -2.97 1.62
CA MET A 71 -2.04 -1.70 2.32
C MET A 71 -1.36 -1.87 3.68
N ARG A 72 -1.64 -2.96 4.41
CA ARG A 72 -0.93 -3.35 5.62
C ARG A 72 0.56 -3.61 5.34
N GLU A 73 0.89 -4.37 4.30
CA GLU A 73 2.28 -4.66 3.97
C GLU A 73 3.03 -3.39 3.50
N ALA A 74 2.39 -2.54 2.69
CA ALA A 74 2.95 -1.26 2.28
C ALA A 74 3.21 -0.34 3.49
N PHE A 75 2.27 -0.28 4.43
CA PHE A 75 2.41 0.51 5.64
C PHE A 75 3.58 0.01 6.50
N ASN A 76 3.62 -1.30 6.78
CA ASN A 76 4.72 -1.95 7.50
C ASN A 76 6.08 -1.70 6.81
N ALA A 77 6.15 -1.78 5.47
CA ALA A 77 7.40 -1.56 4.72
C ALA A 77 7.88 -0.11 4.82
N ASN A 78 6.99 0.87 4.67
CA ASN A 78 7.36 2.28 4.79
C ASN A 78 7.76 2.65 6.23
N VAL A 79 7.10 2.10 7.25
CA VAL A 79 7.50 2.27 8.66
C VAL A 79 8.87 1.62 8.93
N SER A 80 9.10 0.42 8.40
CA SER A 80 10.40 -0.27 8.49
C SER A 80 11.51 0.56 7.85
N PHE A 81 11.24 1.13 6.67
CA PHE A 81 12.17 2.03 6.00
C PHE A 81 12.42 3.29 6.83
N LEU A 82 11.41 3.89 7.46
CA LEU A 82 11.60 5.07 8.31
C LEU A 82 12.57 4.80 9.47
N PHE A 83 12.44 3.65 10.13
CA PHE A 83 13.41 3.25 11.16
C PHE A 83 14.82 3.04 10.57
N ALA A 84 14.92 2.38 9.42
CA ALA A 84 16.20 2.23 8.73
C ALA A 84 16.80 3.57 8.28
N ALA A 85 15.97 4.55 7.91
CA ALA A 85 16.38 5.90 7.54
C ALA A 85 17.03 6.64 8.71
N LEU A 86 16.55 6.44 9.95
CA LEU A 86 17.20 6.98 11.15
C LEU A 86 18.60 6.39 11.36
N ILE A 87 18.75 5.09 11.15
CA ILE A 87 20.05 4.40 11.21
C ILE A 87 20.99 4.94 10.13
N HIS A 88 20.51 5.05 8.90
CA HIS A 88 21.28 5.62 7.79
C HIS A 88 21.66 7.08 8.05
N GLY A 89 20.77 7.87 8.67
CA GLY A 89 21.06 9.23 9.11
C GLY A 89 22.20 9.29 10.14
N ALA A 90 22.22 8.36 11.10
CA ALA A 90 23.36 8.23 12.02
C ALA A 90 24.65 7.83 11.27
N LEU A 91 24.57 6.93 10.27
CA LEU A 91 25.70 6.55 9.43
C LEU A 91 26.21 7.69 8.53
N MET A 92 25.45 8.77 8.33
CA MET A 92 25.94 9.94 7.59
C MET A 92 27.06 10.66 8.33
N PHE A 93 27.11 10.59 9.66
CA PHE A 93 28.23 11.16 10.45
C PHE A 93 29.58 10.50 10.13
N VAL A 94 29.57 9.26 9.64
CA VAL A 94 30.76 8.53 9.15
C VAL A 94 30.75 8.36 7.63
N LEU A 95 30.00 9.19 6.91
CA LEU A 95 29.88 9.29 5.45
C LEU A 95 29.25 8.08 4.72
N ILE A 96 29.18 6.90 5.33
CA ILE A 96 28.59 5.70 4.71
C ILE A 96 27.07 5.84 4.49
N GLY A 97 26.39 6.63 5.33
CA GLY A 97 24.95 6.91 5.22
C GLY A 97 24.55 7.54 3.89
N PHE A 98 25.41 8.37 3.29
CA PHE A 98 25.13 9.02 2.01
C PHE A 98 25.00 8.03 0.84
N LEU A 99 25.62 6.86 0.94
CA LEU A 99 25.52 5.81 -0.07
C LEU A 99 24.43 4.78 0.29
N THR A 100 24.40 4.35 1.55
CA THR A 100 23.50 3.28 2.01
C THR A 100 22.04 3.72 2.06
N PHE A 101 21.76 4.99 2.37
CA PHE A 101 20.42 5.56 2.33
C PHE A 101 19.77 5.52 0.94
N PRO A 102 20.35 6.13 -0.12
CA PRO A 102 19.72 6.13 -1.44
C PRO A 102 19.61 4.71 -2.01
N ILE A 103 20.56 3.81 -1.75
CA ILE A 103 20.45 2.40 -2.17
C ILE A 103 19.23 1.75 -1.53
N HIS A 104 19.06 1.87 -0.20
CA HIS A 104 17.92 1.27 0.48
C HIS A 104 16.59 1.88 0.01
N TRP A 105 16.56 3.20 -0.24
CA TRP A 105 15.38 3.87 -0.79
C TRP A 105 15.01 3.35 -2.18
N ILE A 106 15.99 3.20 -3.08
CA ILE A 106 15.77 2.63 -4.41
C ILE A 106 15.21 1.20 -4.29
N LEU A 107 15.75 0.38 -3.38
CA LEU A 107 15.21 -0.96 -3.14
C LEU A 107 13.73 -0.94 -2.69
N LEU A 108 13.36 -0.04 -1.78
CA LEU A 108 11.96 0.15 -1.36
C LEU A 108 11.06 0.50 -2.55
N VAL A 109 11.50 1.41 -3.42
CA VAL A 109 10.75 1.80 -4.62
C VAL A 109 10.61 0.61 -5.58
N LEU A 110 11.68 -0.14 -5.83
CA LEU A 110 11.65 -1.34 -6.68
C LEU A 110 10.70 -2.42 -6.15
N TRP A 111 10.71 -2.67 -4.83
CA TRP A 111 9.75 -3.59 -4.21
C TRP A 111 8.32 -3.08 -4.30
N SER A 112 8.11 -1.76 -4.24
CA SER A 112 6.79 -1.17 -4.41
C SER A 112 6.23 -1.33 -5.82
N PHE A 113 7.09 -1.31 -6.85
CA PHE A 113 6.68 -1.70 -8.22
C PHE A 113 6.32 -3.18 -8.34
N LYS A 114 6.97 -4.06 -7.56
CA LYS A 114 6.57 -5.48 -7.50
C LYS A 114 5.22 -5.65 -6.80
N ALA A 115 5.02 -4.97 -5.67
CA ALA A 115 3.76 -4.98 -4.94
C ALA A 115 2.58 -4.45 -5.78
N GLN A 116 2.78 -3.32 -6.46
CA GLN A 116 1.79 -2.76 -7.39
C GLN A 116 1.39 -3.77 -8.48
N ARG A 117 2.38 -4.41 -9.13
CA ARG A 117 2.12 -5.40 -10.17
C ARG A 117 1.37 -6.61 -9.60
N SER A 118 1.75 -7.07 -8.42
CA SER A 118 1.10 -8.17 -7.71
C SER A 118 -0.35 -7.87 -7.38
N LEU A 119 -0.65 -6.66 -6.85
CA LEU A 119 -2.02 -6.23 -6.58
C LEU A 119 -2.87 -6.23 -7.86
N LYS A 120 -2.32 -5.71 -8.97
CA LYS A 120 -3.00 -5.70 -10.26
C LYS A 120 -3.19 -7.09 -10.88
N SER A 121 -2.31 -8.05 -10.58
CA SER A 121 -2.41 -9.43 -11.06
C SER A 121 -3.23 -10.34 -10.14
N GLY A 122 -3.75 -9.83 -9.02
CA GLY A 122 -4.48 -10.65 -8.04
C GLY A 122 -3.61 -11.52 -7.14
N GLU A 123 -2.30 -11.26 -7.09
CA GLU A 123 -1.34 -11.99 -6.27
C GLU A 123 -1.00 -11.23 -4.99
N PHE A 124 -0.78 -11.96 -3.90
CA PHE A 124 -0.29 -11.36 -2.65
C PHE A 124 1.21 -11.06 -2.75
N TYR A 125 1.63 -9.93 -2.19
CA TYR A 125 3.04 -9.55 -2.12
C TYR A 125 3.49 -9.34 -0.69
N ARG A 126 4.71 -9.80 -0.37
CA ARG A 126 5.38 -9.51 0.90
C ARG A 126 6.64 -8.71 0.63
N TYR A 127 6.78 -7.58 1.32
CA TYR A 127 7.97 -6.75 1.18
C TYR A 127 9.16 -7.43 1.88
N PRO A 128 10.34 -7.49 1.22
CA PRO A 128 11.57 -7.90 1.87
C PRO A 128 11.95 -6.95 3.00
N PHE A 129 12.73 -7.44 3.97
CA PHE A 129 13.29 -6.65 5.08
C PHE A 129 12.29 -5.73 5.80
N THR A 130 11.07 -6.23 5.98
CA THR A 130 9.95 -5.50 6.58
C THR A 130 9.57 -6.10 7.93
N VAL A 131 9.49 -5.25 8.94
CA VAL A 131 8.93 -5.57 10.26
C VAL A 131 7.40 -5.43 10.16
N ARG A 132 6.68 -6.49 10.57
CA ARG A 132 5.21 -6.54 10.50
C ARG A 132 4.62 -6.22 11.87
N ILE A 133 4.11 -5.00 12.00
CA ILE A 133 3.62 -4.46 13.27
C ILE A 133 2.08 -4.42 13.28
N PHE A 134 1.48 -4.14 12.12
CA PHE A 134 0.04 -4.02 11.92
C PHE A 134 -0.54 -5.19 11.15
#